data_AF-A0AAU6F4D8-F1
#
_entry.id   AF-A0AAU6F4D8-F1
#
_cell.length_a   1.000
_cell.length_b   1.000
_cell.length_c   1.000
_cell.angle_alpha   90.00
_cell.angle_beta   90.00
_cell.angle_gamma   90.00
#
_symmetry.space_group_name_H-M   'P 1'
#
loop_
_entity.id
_entity.type
_entity.pdbx_description
1 polymer ?
#
loop_
_entity_poly.entity_id
_entity_poly.type
_entity_poly.pdbx_seq_one_letter_code
_entity_poly.pdbx_strand_id
1 'polypeptide(L)'
;MISPCGDDRTSWVELTSYSDAWASAWEAEEAATDPAASASASAAESAAYAADEHTGWQATPTEPVGVTKIPVFAPPAAWHAQATGPQELRQDRTYTLSFRVPGQGADYTAHVDFTAADLATLQHGQVWADGRAMSEEDFARLVRKKC
;
A
#
# COMPACT_ATOMS: atom_id res chain seq x y z
N MET A 1 11.12 -20.48 -15.16
CA MET A 1 9.75 -20.58 -15.69
C MET A 1 8.97 -19.53 -14.91
N ILE A 2 8.70 -18.36 -15.49
CA ILE A 2 7.89 -17.32 -14.83
C ILE A 2 6.64 -17.16 -15.68
N SER A 3 5.53 -17.66 -15.16
CA SER A 3 4.22 -17.09 -15.43
C SER A 3 3.50 -17.20 -14.09
N PRO A 4 3.02 -16.07 -13.59
CA PRO A 4 1.58 -15.89 -13.73
C PRO A 4 1.20 -14.46 -14.11
N CYS A 5 0.21 -14.37 -15.01
CA CYS A 5 -0.68 -13.23 -15.09
C CYS A 5 -2.08 -13.73 -15.43
N GLY A 6 -3.02 -13.47 -14.53
CA GLY A 6 -4.45 -13.73 -14.73
C GLY A 6 -5.12 -14.65 -13.72
N ASP A 7 -4.36 -15.50 -13.01
CA ASP A 7 -4.90 -16.47 -12.02
C ASP A 7 -4.23 -16.39 -10.64
N ASP A 8 -3.38 -15.39 -10.44
CA ASP A 8 -2.73 -15.14 -9.17
C ASP A 8 -3.74 -14.70 -8.13
N ARG A 9 -3.67 -15.34 -6.97
CA ARG A 9 -4.67 -15.14 -5.93
C ARG A 9 -4.02 -14.62 -4.67
N THR A 10 -4.58 -13.55 -4.14
CA THR A 10 -4.07 -12.90 -2.94
C THR A 10 -4.55 -13.61 -1.69
N SER A 11 -3.63 -13.91 -0.76
CA SER A 11 -3.93 -14.59 0.51
C SER A 11 -3.92 -13.66 1.72
N TRP A 12 -3.36 -12.46 1.58
CA TRP A 12 -3.32 -11.44 2.64
C TRP A 12 -3.30 -10.05 2.01
N VAL A 13 -4.07 -9.14 2.59
CA VAL A 13 -4.18 -7.74 2.15
C VAL A 13 -4.15 -6.84 3.37
N GLU A 14 -3.37 -5.77 3.30
CA GLU A 14 -3.29 -4.74 4.33
C GLU A 14 -3.29 -3.36 3.68
N LEU A 15 -4.10 -2.47 4.22
CA LEU A 15 -3.95 -1.04 4.05
C LEU A 15 -3.33 -0.49 5.32
N THR A 16 -2.23 0.23 5.18
CA THR A 16 -1.60 0.97 6.28
C THR A 16 -1.41 2.43 5.87
N SER A 17 -1.33 3.32 6.86
CA SER A 17 -1.05 4.73 6.65
C SER A 17 0.11 5.16 7.53
N TYR A 18 1.00 5.95 6.96
CA TYR A 18 2.06 6.62 7.69
C TYR A 18 1.88 8.13 7.55
N SER A 19 2.26 8.89 8.57
CA SER A 19 2.45 10.32 8.38
C SER A 19 3.57 10.57 7.36
N ASP A 20 3.45 11.64 6.58
CA ASP A 20 4.49 12.00 5.60
C ASP A 20 5.85 12.29 6.28
N ALA A 21 5.82 12.63 7.57
CA ALA A 21 7.00 12.77 8.43
C ALA A 21 7.74 11.44 8.65
N TRP A 22 7.01 10.32 8.77
CA TRP A 22 7.58 8.98 8.88
C TRP A 22 8.16 8.50 7.55
N ALA A 23 7.45 8.71 6.43
CA ALA A 23 7.93 8.37 5.10
C ALA A 23 9.21 9.14 4.71
N SER A 24 9.43 10.32 5.29
CA SER A 24 10.68 11.08 5.10
C SER A 24 11.83 10.56 5.99
N ALA A 25 11.52 9.88 7.09
CA ALA A 25 12.51 9.39 8.04
C ALA A 25 13.23 8.13 7.54
N TRP A 26 12.51 7.19 6.89
CA TRP A 26 13.14 5.97 6.37
C TRP A 26 14.09 6.24 5.18
N GLU A 27 13.76 7.20 4.30
CA GLU A 27 14.68 7.63 3.22
C GLU A 27 15.92 8.35 3.77
N ALA A 28 15.81 9.00 4.93
CA ALA A 28 16.93 9.67 5.59
C ALA A 28 17.88 8.68 6.30
N GLU A 29 17.38 7.54 6.79
CA GLU A 29 18.21 6.49 7.39
C GLU A 29 19.11 5.81 6.37
N GLU A 30 18.65 5.55 5.15
CA GLU A 30 19.50 4.99 4.08
C GLU A 30 20.68 5.92 3.71
N ALA A 31 20.59 7.21 4.04
CA ALA A 31 21.63 8.20 3.78
C ALA A 31 22.62 8.41 4.96
N ALA A 32 22.32 7.91 6.17
CA ALA A 32 23.07 8.26 7.38
C ALA A 32 24.18 7.24 7.73
N THR A 33 25.45 7.62 7.56
CA THR A 33 26.63 6.85 8.01
C THR A 33 27.07 7.19 9.45
N ASP A 34 26.43 8.14 10.12
CA ASP A 34 26.84 8.63 11.45
C ASP A 34 25.95 8.07 12.59
N PRO A 35 26.52 7.36 13.59
CA PRO A 35 25.76 6.77 14.70
C PRO A 35 25.07 7.79 15.62
N ALA A 36 25.54 9.04 15.69
CA ALA A 36 24.88 10.10 16.47
C ALA A 36 23.63 10.64 15.75
N ALA A 37 23.62 10.63 14.42
CA ALA A 37 22.46 10.95 13.60
C ALA A 37 21.39 9.85 13.70
N SER A 38 21.81 8.58 13.73
CA SER A 38 20.92 7.41 13.88
C SER A 38 20.20 7.38 15.24
N ALA A 39 20.86 7.76 16.33
CA ALA A 39 20.21 7.87 17.65
C ALA A 39 19.18 9.03 17.75
N SER A 40 19.39 10.10 16.98
CA SER A 40 18.46 11.23 16.92
C SER A 40 17.27 10.93 16.00
N ALA A 41 17.51 10.19 14.91
CA ALA A 41 16.48 9.68 14.01
C ALA A 41 15.55 8.70 14.74
N SER A 42 16.09 7.73 15.49
CA SER A 42 15.27 6.75 16.23
C SER A 42 14.41 7.36 17.35
N ALA A 43 14.89 8.43 17.99
CA ALA A 43 14.11 9.18 18.97
C ALA A 43 12.98 9.99 18.32
N ALA A 44 13.23 10.59 17.15
CA ALA A 44 12.21 11.28 16.36
C ALA A 44 11.19 10.29 15.78
N GLU A 45 11.65 9.11 15.35
CA GLU A 45 10.85 7.99 14.85
C GLU A 45 9.91 7.45 15.93
N SER A 46 10.43 7.22 17.16
CA SER A 46 9.62 6.77 18.30
C SER A 46 8.58 7.81 18.73
N ALA A 47 8.92 9.09 18.66
CA ALA A 47 7.98 10.18 18.95
C ALA A 47 6.92 10.34 17.85
N ALA A 48 7.29 10.14 16.58
CA ALA A 48 6.36 10.10 15.46
C ALA A 48 5.43 8.89 15.55
N TYR A 49 5.94 7.71 15.91
CA TYR A 49 5.17 6.47 16.11
C TYR A 49 4.16 6.59 17.26
N ALA A 50 4.50 7.32 18.33
CA ALA A 50 3.59 7.58 19.44
C ALA A 50 2.52 8.66 19.13
N ALA A 51 2.79 9.54 18.16
CA ALA A 51 1.84 10.55 17.68
C ALA A 51 1.01 10.07 16.47
N ASP A 52 1.44 8.99 15.81
CA ASP A 52 0.76 8.34 14.71
C ASP A 52 -0.30 7.37 15.21
N GLU A 53 -1.55 7.83 15.27
CA GLU A 53 -2.65 6.89 15.12
C GLU A 53 -2.63 6.38 13.67
N HIS A 54 -1.93 5.27 13.46
CA HIS A 54 -1.97 4.56 12.19
C HIS A 54 -3.40 4.19 11.84
N THR A 55 -3.82 4.54 10.63
CA THR A 55 -5.11 4.22 10.07
C THR A 55 -4.94 3.11 9.05
N GLY A 56 -5.78 2.09 9.12
CA GLY A 56 -5.69 1.00 8.19
C GLY A 56 -6.60 -0.16 8.52
N TRP A 57 -6.42 -1.24 7.77
CA TRP A 57 -7.04 -2.52 8.06
C TRP A 57 -6.19 -3.64 7.48
N GLN A 58 -6.25 -4.80 8.12
CA GLN A 58 -5.64 -6.03 7.62
C GLN A 58 -6.70 -7.12 7.46
N ALA A 59 -6.56 -7.94 6.43
CA ALA A 59 -7.46 -9.05 6.19
C ALA A 59 -6.73 -10.25 5.57
N THR A 60 -7.23 -11.43 5.92
CA THR A 60 -6.85 -12.69 5.28
C THR A 60 -8.11 -13.23 4.58
N PRO A 61 -8.25 -13.02 3.26
CA PRO A 61 -9.41 -13.51 2.52
C PRO A 61 -9.64 -15.01 2.75
N THR A 62 -10.90 -15.40 2.92
CA THR A 62 -11.31 -16.80 3.15
C THR A 62 -11.06 -17.70 1.95
N GLU A 63 -11.15 -17.13 0.76
CA GLU A 63 -10.68 -17.74 -0.48
C GLU A 63 -9.71 -16.78 -1.17
N PRO A 64 -8.64 -17.29 -1.81
CA PRO A 64 -7.71 -16.43 -2.50
C PRO A 64 -8.41 -15.65 -3.62
N VAL A 65 -8.21 -14.34 -3.65
CA VAL A 65 -8.95 -13.43 -4.55
C VAL A 65 -8.15 -13.05 -5.79
N GLY A 66 -8.79 -13.12 -6.96
CA GLY A 66 -8.24 -12.63 -8.23
C GLY A 66 -8.57 -11.14 -8.46
N VAL A 67 -9.01 -10.78 -9.67
CA VAL A 67 -9.42 -9.40 -9.98
C VAL A 67 -10.62 -9.00 -9.13
N THR A 68 -10.45 -8.01 -8.26
CA THR A 68 -11.50 -7.49 -7.37
C THR A 68 -11.39 -5.98 -7.19
N LYS A 69 -12.51 -5.34 -6.83
CA LYS A 69 -12.56 -3.91 -6.45
C LYS A 69 -12.85 -3.82 -4.96
N ILE A 70 -12.00 -3.13 -4.24
CA ILE A 70 -12.08 -2.98 -2.78
C ILE A 70 -12.20 -1.49 -2.48
N PRO A 71 -13.28 -1.03 -1.81
CA PRO A 71 -13.30 0.32 -1.27
C PRO A 71 -12.16 0.49 -0.25
N VAL A 72 -11.40 1.58 -0.37
CA VAL A 72 -10.16 1.80 0.39
C VAL A 72 -10.34 1.56 1.90
N PHE A 73 -11.43 2.03 2.52
CA PHE A 73 -11.69 1.88 3.95
C PHE A 73 -12.89 0.98 4.29
N ALA A 74 -13.36 0.20 3.32
CA ALA A 74 -14.44 -0.76 3.55
C ALA A 74 -14.14 -2.07 2.83
N PRO A 75 -13.20 -2.88 3.37
CA PRO A 75 -12.90 -4.20 2.83
C PRO A 75 -14.17 -5.08 2.80
N PRO A 76 -14.25 -6.06 1.88
CA PRO A 76 -15.40 -6.95 1.82
C PRO A 76 -15.68 -7.63 3.17
N ALA A 77 -16.94 -7.60 3.60
CA ALA A 77 -17.34 -8.11 4.92
C ALA A 77 -16.94 -9.59 5.15
N ALA A 78 -16.94 -10.39 4.07
CA ALA A 78 -16.55 -11.81 4.10
C ALA A 78 -15.05 -12.05 4.43
N TRP A 79 -14.22 -11.01 4.39
CA TRP A 79 -12.79 -11.12 4.69
C TRP A 79 -12.48 -10.96 6.19
N HIS A 80 -13.46 -10.57 7.00
CA HIS A 80 -13.30 -10.38 8.45
C HIS A 80 -12.12 -9.46 8.80
N ALA A 81 -12.01 -8.33 8.10
CA ALA A 81 -10.91 -7.39 8.28
C ALA A 81 -10.86 -6.81 9.71
N GLN A 82 -9.64 -6.63 10.21
CA GLN A 82 -9.36 -5.95 11.47
C GLN A 82 -8.94 -4.52 11.15
N ALA A 83 -9.76 -3.55 11.55
CA ALA A 83 -9.50 -2.13 11.34
C ALA A 83 -8.72 -1.53 12.53
N THR A 84 -7.81 -0.61 12.21
CA THR A 84 -7.03 0.18 13.18
C THR A 84 -7.22 1.66 12.84
N GLY A 85 -7.49 2.48 13.86
CA GLY A 85 -7.68 3.92 13.69
C GLY A 85 -8.94 4.32 12.89
N PRO A 86 -9.15 5.64 12.70
CA PRO A 86 -10.28 6.18 11.96
C PRO A 86 -10.30 5.74 10.49
N GLN A 87 -11.39 5.15 10.01
CA GLN A 87 -11.48 4.62 8.63
C GLN A 87 -11.85 5.72 7.62
N GLU A 88 -10.97 6.71 7.49
CA GLU A 88 -11.17 7.89 6.64
C GLU A 88 -9.89 8.34 5.94
N LEU A 89 -10.07 8.95 4.76
CA LEU A 89 -8.97 9.49 3.98
C LEU A 89 -8.54 10.84 4.55
N ARG A 90 -7.28 10.93 4.98
CA ARG A 90 -6.66 12.15 5.51
C ARG A 90 -5.66 12.72 4.51
N GLN A 91 -5.53 14.05 4.52
CA GLN A 91 -4.69 14.77 3.56
C GLN A 91 -3.20 14.79 3.94
N ASP A 92 -2.86 14.50 5.19
CA ASP A 92 -1.51 14.52 5.78
C ASP A 92 -0.87 13.13 5.87
N ARG A 93 -1.29 12.23 4.97
CA ARG A 93 -1.00 10.79 5.06
C ARG A 93 -0.64 10.22 3.70
N THR A 94 0.36 9.34 3.73
CA THR A 94 0.66 8.40 2.67
C THR A 94 0.11 7.04 3.06
N TYR A 95 -0.62 6.42 2.13
CA TYR A 95 -1.25 5.12 2.30
C TYR A 95 -0.53 4.09 1.45
N THR A 96 -0.28 2.93 2.03
CA THR A 96 0.30 1.77 1.34
C THR A 96 -0.70 0.63 1.38
N LEU A 97 -1.14 0.18 0.19
CA LEU A 97 -1.87 -1.07 0.02
C LEU A 97 -0.86 -2.18 -0.28
N SER A 98 -0.70 -3.11 0.65
CA SER A 98 0.16 -4.28 0.54
C SER A 98 -0.66 -5.53 0.32
N PHE A 99 -0.24 -6.39 -0.59
CA PHE A 99 -0.85 -7.70 -0.75
C PHE A 99 0.17 -8.78 -1.08
N ARG A 100 -0.02 -9.96 -0.48
CA ARG A 100 0.78 -11.15 -0.76
C ARG A 100 0.05 -12.03 -1.76
N VAL A 101 0.74 -12.34 -2.84
CA VAL A 101 0.33 -13.33 -3.82
C VAL A 101 1.22 -14.58 -3.70
N PRO A 102 0.70 -15.71 -3.19
CA PRO A 102 1.37 -17.00 -3.31
C PRO A 102 1.47 -17.43 -4.79
N GLY A 103 2.69 -17.54 -5.29
CA GLY A 103 2.97 -18.04 -6.64
C GLY A 103 3.46 -19.49 -6.67
N GLN A 104 3.39 -20.13 -7.83
CA GLN A 104 3.96 -21.48 -8.06
C GLN A 104 5.50 -21.38 -8.14
N GLY A 105 6.16 -21.27 -6.98
CA GLY A 105 7.63 -21.29 -6.84
C GLY A 105 8.24 -20.07 -6.15
N ALA A 106 7.50 -18.96 -6.03
CA ALA A 106 7.87 -17.81 -5.21
C ALA A 106 6.62 -17.04 -4.78
N ASP A 107 6.55 -16.68 -3.50
CA ASP A 107 5.59 -15.70 -3.02
C ASP A 107 6.12 -14.30 -3.39
N TYR A 108 5.24 -13.43 -3.87
CA TYR A 108 5.58 -12.03 -4.05
C TYR A 108 4.65 -11.12 -3.25
N THR A 109 5.22 -10.04 -2.74
CA THR A 109 4.47 -8.95 -2.12
C THR A 109 4.43 -7.80 -3.09
N ALA A 110 3.25 -7.24 -3.29
CA ALA A 110 3.06 -6.03 -4.06
C ALA A 110 2.63 -4.89 -3.14
N HIS A 111 3.11 -3.69 -3.45
CA HIS A 111 2.80 -2.45 -2.74
C HIS A 111 2.27 -1.43 -3.73
N VAL A 112 1.26 -0.67 -3.31
CA VAL A 112 0.76 0.50 -4.02
C VAL A 112 0.68 1.65 -3.03
N ASP A 113 1.47 2.68 -3.28
CA ASP A 113 1.50 3.89 -2.47
C ASP A 113 0.68 5.00 -3.12
N PHE A 114 -0.09 5.72 -2.31
CA PHE A 114 -0.90 6.84 -2.76
C PHE A 114 -1.21 7.81 -1.62
N THR A 115 -1.48 9.06 -1.97
CA THR A 115 -1.96 10.12 -1.08
C THR A 115 -3.39 10.51 -1.42
N ALA A 116 -4.04 11.27 -0.53
CA ALA A 116 -5.34 11.88 -0.85
C ALA A 116 -5.25 12.86 -2.04
N ALA A 117 -4.11 13.54 -2.20
CA ALA A 117 -3.87 14.43 -3.32
C ALA A 117 -3.82 13.67 -4.65
N ASP A 118 -3.13 12.52 -4.68
CA ASP A 118 -3.05 11.67 -5.88
C ASP A 118 -4.45 11.23 -6.32
N LEU A 119 -5.27 10.74 -5.38
CA LEU A 119 -6.65 10.32 -5.66
C LEU A 119 -7.53 11.49 -6.15
N ALA A 120 -7.32 12.70 -5.62
CA ALA A 120 -8.06 13.89 -6.04
C ALA A 120 -7.72 14.35 -7.47
N THR A 121 -6.55 13.96 -8.01
CA THR A 121 -6.18 14.25 -9.40
C THR A 121 -6.81 13.30 -10.41
N LEU A 122 -7.37 12.17 -9.97
CA LEU A 122 -7.93 11.16 -10.86
C LEU A 122 -9.21 11.69 -11.53
N GLN A 123 -9.20 11.67 -12.86
CA GLN A 123 -10.39 11.89 -13.67
C GLN A 123 -11.23 10.62 -13.73
N HIS A 124 -12.49 10.75 -14.13
CA HIS A 124 -13.37 9.61 -14.35
C HIS A 124 -12.75 8.61 -15.35
N GLY A 125 -12.65 7.34 -14.95
CA GLY A 125 -12.02 6.29 -15.76
C GLY A 125 -10.48 6.24 -15.68
N GLN A 126 -9.86 7.04 -14.81
CA GLN A 126 -8.44 6.92 -14.49
C GLN A 126 -8.21 6.06 -13.24
N VAL A 127 -7.03 5.45 -13.21
CA VAL A 127 -6.51 4.66 -12.09
C VAL A 127 -5.15 5.21 -11.67
N TRP A 128 -4.82 5.08 -10.39
CA TRP A 128 -3.48 5.36 -9.88
C TRP A 128 -2.65 4.07 -9.91
N ALA A 129 -1.56 4.06 -10.65
CA ALA A 129 -0.64 2.93 -10.72
C ALA A 129 0.75 3.40 -11.13
N ASP A 130 1.81 2.69 -10.73
CA ASP A 130 3.19 3.02 -11.15
C ASP A 130 3.56 4.49 -10.83
N GLY A 131 3.04 5.01 -9.71
CA GLY A 131 3.26 6.39 -9.24
C GLY A 131 2.60 7.49 -10.09
N ARG A 132 1.58 7.17 -10.88
CA ARG A 132 0.88 8.16 -11.73
C ARG A 132 -0.57 7.80 -12.03
N ALA A 133 -1.36 8.83 -12.37
CA ALA A 133 -2.67 8.65 -12.97
C ALA A 133 -2.55 8.12 -14.41
N MET A 134 -3.36 7.13 -14.77
CA MET A 134 -3.42 6.56 -16.12
C MET A 134 -4.83 6.12 -16.48
N SER A 135 -5.12 5.98 -17.77
CA SER A 135 -6.39 5.40 -18.22
C SER A 135 -6.47 3.90 -17.88
N GLU A 136 -7.67 3.34 -17.76
CA GLU A 136 -7.85 1.88 -17.61
C GLU A 136 -7.18 1.08 -18.75
N GLU A 137 -7.19 1.62 -19.97
CA GLU A 137 -6.56 0.97 -21.12
C GLU A 137 -5.03 0.95 -21.00
N ASP A 138 -4.42 2.07 -20.60
CA ASP A 138 -2.98 2.17 -20.40
C ASP A 138 -2.52 1.26 -19.26
N PHE A 139 -3.32 1.18 -18.19
CA PHE A 139 -3.08 0.24 -17.10
C PHE A 139 -3.13 -1.21 -17.59
N ALA A 140 -4.17 -1.61 -18.34
CA ALA A 140 -4.28 -2.95 -18.88
C ALA A 140 -3.08 -3.30 -19.80
N ARG A 141 -2.58 -2.32 -20.56
CA ARG A 141 -1.39 -2.46 -21.41
C ARG A 141 -0.11 -2.59 -20.60
N LEU A 142 0.02 -1.81 -19.52
CA LEU A 142 1.15 -1.89 -18.58
C LEU A 142 1.21 -3.27 -17.95
N VAL A 143 0.09 -3.77 -17.43
CA VAL A 143 -0.01 -5.11 -16.83
C VAL A 143 0.42 -6.15 -17.84
N ARG A 144 -0.18 -6.20 -19.04
CA ARG A 144 0.18 -7.18 -20.09
C ARG A 144 1.67 -7.18 -20.46
N LYS A 145 2.36 -6.05 -20.37
CA LYS A 145 3.80 -5.95 -20.66
C LYS A 145 4.68 -6.51 -19.53
N LYS A 146 4.23 -6.44 -18.28
CA LYS A 146 5.00 -6.90 -17.11
C LYS A 146 4.87 -8.42 -16.84
N CYS A 147 4.07 -9.14 -17.62
CA CYS A 147 3.62 -10.52 -17.40
C CYS A 147 4.43 -11.66 -18.07
#